data_AF-A0A843LMN2-F1
#
_entry.id   AF-A0A843LMN2-F1
#
_cell.length_a   1.000
_cell.length_b   1.000
_cell.length_c   1.000
_cell.angle_alpha   90.00
_cell.angle_beta   90.00
_cell.angle_gamma   90.00
#
_symmetry.space_group_name_H-M   'P 1'
#
loop_
_entity.id
_entity.type
_entity.pdbx_description
1 polymer ?
#
loop_
_entity_poly.entity_id
_entity_poly.type
_entity_poly.pdbx_seq_one_letter_code
_entity_poly.pdbx_strand_id
1 'polypeptide(L)' 'MTEPRDFTELTCTNLMIKLKILLNKLPPGDAVSFYAIREQVDNTCAPFSGQGYTVSWDQEADNRYLVRIGK' A
#
# COMPACT_ATOMS: atom_id res chain seq x y z
N MET A 1 2.20 5.33 16.48
CA MET A 1 2.12 4.46 15.29
C MET A 1 0.68 4.45 14.84
N THR A 2 0.41 4.81 13.58
CA THR A 2 -0.94 4.80 13.01
C THR A 2 -1.29 3.36 12.65
N GLU A 3 -2.46 2.88 13.06
CA GLU A 3 -2.89 1.51 12.75
C GLU A 3 -2.98 1.29 11.23
N PRO A 4 -2.59 0.10 10.71
CA PRO A 4 -2.72 -0.21 9.30
C PRO A 4 -4.18 -0.17 8.86
N ARG A 5 -4.46 0.53 7.77
CA ARG A 5 -5.83 0.65 7.23
C ARG A 5 -6.19 -0.61 6.45
N ASP A 6 -7.45 -1.03 6.51
CA ASP A 6 -7.90 -2.17 5.72
C ASP A 6 -8.45 -1.73 4.35
N PHE A 7 -7.82 -2.21 3.27
CA PHE A 7 -8.22 -1.92 1.89
C PHE A 7 -8.54 -3.17 1.06
N THR A 8 -8.70 -4.34 1.68
CA THR A 8 -8.98 -5.60 0.95
C THR A 8 -10.23 -5.52 0.06
N GLU A 9 -11.22 -4.73 0.45
CA GLU A 9 -12.48 -4.53 -0.28
C GLU A 9 -12.38 -3.53 -1.45
N LEU A 10 -11.23 -2.86 -1.64
CA LEU A 10 -11.05 -1.94 -2.75
C LEU A 10 -10.70 -2.67 -4.04
N THR A 11 -11.23 -2.20 -5.17
CA THR A 11 -10.66 -2.57 -6.47
C THR A 11 -9.24 -2.02 -6.59
N CYS A 12 -8.39 -2.63 -7.43
CA CYS A 12 -7.03 -2.15 -7.69
C CYS A 12 -7.00 -0.66 -8.10
N THR A 13 -7.95 -0.21 -8.92
CA THR A 13 -8.08 1.20 -9.34
C THR A 13 -8.38 2.11 -8.15
N ASN A 14 -9.35 1.75 -7.29
CA ASN A 14 -9.72 2.55 -6.12
C ASN A 14 -8.58 2.60 -5.11
N LEU A 15 -7.87 1.49 -4.93
CA LEU A 15 -6.68 1.41 -4.09
C LEU A 15 -5.58 2.35 -4.61
N MET A 16 -5.25 2.30 -5.90
CA MET A 16 -4.24 3.18 -6.51
C MET A 16 -4.57 4.66 -6.34
N ILE A 17 -5.82 5.06 -6.57
CA ILE A 17 -6.28 6.45 -6.36
C ILE A 17 -6.09 6.85 -4.90
N LYS A 18 -6.52 6.00 -3.96
CA LYS A 18 -6.42 6.26 -2.52
C LYS A 18 -4.96 6.37 -2.08
N LEU A 19 -4.08 5.48 -2.55
CA LEU A 19 -2.65 5.51 -2.25
C LEU A 19 -1.99 6.78 -2.79
N LYS A 20 -2.29 7.21 -4.01
CA LYS A 20 -1.77 8.49 -4.54
C LYS A 20 -2.15 9.68 -3.66
N ILE A 21 -3.40 9.74 -3.16
CA ILE A 21 -3.84 10.81 -2.25
C ILE A 21 -3.08 10.77 -0.93
N LEU A 22 -2.89 9.58 -0.35
CA LEU A 22 -2.19 9.41 0.92
C LEU A 22 -0.70 9.72 0.82
N LEU A 23 -0.03 9.19 -0.19
CA LEU A 23 1.40 9.38 -0.44
C LEU A 23 1.74 10.84 -0.80
N ASN A 24 0.83 11.57 -1.44
CA ASN A 24 1.00 13.01 -1.71
C ASN A 24 0.92 13.86 -0.44
N LYS A 25 0.21 13.41 0.58
CA LYS A 25 0.07 14.11 1.88
C LYS A 25 1.09 13.64 2.91
N LEU A 26 1.94 12.67 2.56
CA LEU A 26 2.88 12.04 3.46
C LEU A 26 4.11 12.95 3.67
N PRO A 27 4.51 13.22 4.93
CA PRO A 27 5.78 13.84 5.22
C PRO A 27 6.97 13.01 4.67
N PRO A 28 8.10 13.64 4.33
CA PRO A 28 9.32 12.90 3.96
C PRO A 28 9.76 11.96 5.09
N GLY A 29 10.10 10.71 4.76
CA GLY A 29 10.52 9.69 5.74
C GLY A 29 9.40 8.93 6.43
N ASP A 30 8.13 9.30 6.20
CA ASP A 30 6.98 8.54 6.68
C ASP A 30 6.56 7.42 5.70
N ALA A 31 5.73 6.51 6.19
CA ALA A 31 5.15 5.42 5.39
C ALA A 31 3.65 5.23 5.64
N VAL A 32 2.92 4.83 4.60
CA VAL A 32 1.54 4.34 4.69
C VAL A 32 1.59 2.83 4.91
N SER A 33 0.94 2.35 5.97
CA SER A 33 0.71 0.93 6.23
C SER A 33 -0.75 0.56 5.97
N PHE A 34 -1.01 -0.53 5.25
CA PHE A 34 -2.37 -0.99 4.93
C PHE A 34 -2.44 -2.49 4.65
N TYR A 35 -3.62 -3.07 4.83
CA TYR A 35 -3.92 -4.44 4.42
C TYR A 35 -4.43 -4.49 2.98
N ALA A 36 -3.97 -5.50 2.24
CA ALA A 36 -4.34 -5.77 0.87
C ALA A 36 -4.41 -7.27 0.59
N ILE A 37 -5.12 -7.66 -0.45
CA ILE A 37 -5.13 -9.03 -0.99
C ILE A 37 -4.00 -9.25 -1.99
N ARG A 38 -3.73 -10.51 -2.37
CA ARG A 38 -2.62 -10.84 -3.29
C ARG A 38 -2.68 -10.07 -4.60
N GLU A 39 -3.85 -10.04 -5.23
CA GLU A 39 -4.08 -9.34 -6.50
C GLU A 39 -3.70 -7.86 -6.41
N GLN A 40 -4.08 -7.20 -5.30
CA GLN A 40 -3.75 -5.80 -5.07
C GLN A 40 -2.24 -5.61 -4.89
N VAL A 41 -1.56 -6.48 -4.14
CA VAL A 41 -0.10 -6.42 -3.97
C VAL A 41 0.60 -6.47 -5.32
N ASP A 42 0.25 -7.45 -6.16
CA ASP A 42 0.86 -7.66 -7.47
C ASP A 42 0.63 -6.46 -8.42
N ASN A 43 -0.56 -5.86 -8.38
CA ASN A 43 -0.92 -4.77 -9.28
C ASN A 43 -0.52 -3.38 -8.78
N THR A 44 -0.23 -3.18 -7.49
CA THR A 44 0.05 -1.85 -6.92
C THR A 44 1.51 -1.65 -6.52
N CYS A 45 2.20 -2.68 -6.02
CA CYS A 45 3.55 -2.51 -5.46
C CYS A 45 4.58 -2.15 -6.53
N ALA A 46 4.58 -2.84 -7.67
CA ALA A 46 5.54 -2.58 -8.76
C ALA A 46 5.41 -1.15 -9.33
N PRO A 47 4.20 -0.63 -9.63
CA PRO A 47 4.03 0.76 -10.06
C PRO A 47 4.57 1.80 -9.07
N PHE A 48 4.39 1.63 -7.77
CA PHE A 48 4.89 2.58 -6.77
C PHE A 48 6.41 2.46 -6.58
N SER A 49 6.95 1.24 -6.57
CA SER A 49 8.41 1.04 -6.53
C SER A 49 9.11 1.71 -7.72
N GLY A 50 8.55 1.57 -8.93
CA GLY A 50 9.06 2.24 -10.14
C GLY A 50 8.97 3.77 -10.12
N GLN A 51 8.18 4.36 -9.20
CA GLN A 51 8.08 5.81 -8.99
C GLN A 51 9.02 6.33 -7.90
N GLY A 52 9.91 5.47 -7.37
CA GLY A 52 10.89 5.84 -6.34
C GLY A 52 10.39 5.71 -4.91
N TYR A 53 9.23 5.08 -4.68
CA TYR A 53 8.77 4.77 -3.32
C TYR A 53 9.44 3.50 -2.79
N THR A 54 9.73 3.48 -1.50
CA THR A 54 10.14 2.25 -0.81
C THR A 54 8.90 1.43 -0.52
N VAL A 55 8.84 0.20 -1.04
CA VAL A 55 7.68 -0.71 -0.91
C VAL A 55 8.13 -2.01 -0.25
N SER A 56 7.37 -2.48 0.74
CA SER A 56 7.54 -3.79 1.38
C SER A 56 6.19 -4.38 1.75
N TRP A 57 6.10 -5.70 1.87
CA TRP A 57 4.89 -6.38 2.32
C TRP A 57 5.22 -7.70 3.01
N ASP A 58 4.43 -8.04 4.02
CA ASP A 58 4.47 -9.32 4.73
C ASP A 58 3.12 -10.01 4.61
N GLN A 59 3.10 -11.34 4.52
CA GLN A 59 1.86 -12.11 4.55
C GLN A 59 1.42 -12.33 6.01
N GLU A 60 0.21 -11.88 6.35
CA GLU A 60 -0.34 -11.95 7.71
C GLU A 60 -1.38 -13.08 7.84
N ALA A 61 -2.10 -13.40 6.76
CA ALA A 61 -3.05 -14.50 6.72
C ALA A 61 -3.24 -15.03 5.28
N ASP A 62 -4.18 -15.96 5.11
CA ASP A 62 -4.58 -16.39 3.78
C ASP A 62 -5.16 -15.21 2.99
N ASN A 63 -4.61 -14.99 1.80
CA ASN A 63 -4.90 -13.86 0.92
C ASN A 63 -4.92 -12.47 1.61
N ARG A 64 -4.10 -12.25 2.65
CA ARG A 64 -4.01 -10.96 3.36
C ARG A 64 -2.56 -10.58 3.64
N TYR A 65 -2.19 -9.39 3.21
CA TYR A 65 -0.83 -8.87 3.27
C TYR A 65 -0.80 -7.49 3.93
N LEU A 66 0.14 -7.29 4.83
CA LEU A 66 0.44 -5.97 5.40
C LEU A 66 1.48 -5.28 4.52
N VAL A 67 1.04 -4.28 3.76
CA VAL A 67 1.85 -3.51 2.82
C VAL A 67 2.28 -2.20 3.45
N ARG A 68 3.53 -1.80 3.20
CA ARG A 68 4.12 -0.52 3.63
C ARG A 68 4.73 0.20 2.43
N ILE A 69 4.31 1.44 2.20
CA ILE A 69 4.81 2.30 1.11
C ILE A 69 5.25 3.65 1.71
N GLY A 70 6.53 3.99 1.56
CA GLY A 70 7.12 5.23 2.09
C GLY A 70 7.90 6.03 1.05
N LYS A 71 8.11 7.32 1.36
CA LYS A 71 8.97 8.24 0.60
C LYS A 71 10.34 8.38 1.24
#